data_AF-A0A9P9ACU6-F1
#
_entry.id   AF-A0A9P9ACU6-F1
#
_cell.length_a   1.000
_cell.length_b   1.000
_cell.length_c   1.000
_cell.angle_alpha   90.00
_cell.angle_beta   90.00
_cell.angle_gamma   90.00
#
_symmetry.space_group_name_H-M   'P 1'
#
loop_
_entity.id
_entity.type
_entity.pdbx_description
1 polymer ?
#
loop_
_entity_poly.entity_id
_entity_poly.type
_entity_poly.pdbx_seq_one_letter_code
_entity_poly.pdbx_strand_id
1 'polypeptide(L)'
;MATSEPQSAPAPQAAPEAPRVTAKRPFVPTARMAKKLKSKRERSMTEGTIEEVLLADVSTLVKSRRGSSSKAEDSDAVSEPLPESGTYINVEVLELSSTGDGLGVQQGSTSPQIYVAPFVVPGDVARVKVFKHFPGDGYTMCDYDSIITPSTLRDDARISCKYFTKCSGCQFQMLDYNEQLRHKKSIVVKAYQNFSQLPPNLVPDILDTMGSPLQYGYRTKLTPHFDGPPGNPRKKNLRKPFEKVPTIGFNEKGRRNVLDIEDCPIGTNAVRLGMKRERERMTREFGNYKSGATILLRESTNRYPKDGPEQPPAAEDLAEDVVRIDAEEYVDIKTCTTDNKAMTSEYIDNFVFTNPAGSFFQNNNSILSPFTGYVRDLILPPAPDPSAKPVSYLIDAYSGSGLFTITLSGMFKSSQGIDIAADSIASARDNARLNNIPEDECSFIAADAPQLFKHVAYDADETVVVLDPPRKGCDASFLGQLLQFGPRRVIYVSCNVHTQARDVGVLVRGEVEGWKPEEGAPSGKKTRYDIESIRGFDFFPQTGHVEGVAVLNRVEE
;
A
#
# COMPACT_ATOMS: atom_id res chain seq x y z
N MET A 1 -69.45 42.94 25.66
CA MET A 1 -68.10 43.28 26.17
C MET A 1 -67.41 41.97 26.51
N ALA A 2 -66.20 41.78 25.97
CA ALA A 2 -65.21 40.72 26.17
C ALA A 2 -65.59 39.34 26.78
N THR A 3 -65.02 38.31 26.12
CA THR A 3 -64.73 36.92 26.58
C THR A 3 -65.86 35.89 26.62
N SER A 4 -65.71 34.85 25.79
CA SER A 4 -65.97 33.46 26.18
C SER A 4 -65.32 32.48 25.19
N GLU A 5 -64.54 31.53 25.73
CA GLU A 5 -64.11 30.31 25.06
C GLU A 5 -65.31 29.47 24.59
N PRO A 6 -65.12 28.55 23.63
CA PRO A 6 -65.94 27.37 23.56
C PRO A 6 -65.16 26.06 23.71
N GLN A 7 -65.79 25.19 24.47
CA GLN A 7 -65.47 23.82 24.80
C GLN A 7 -65.50 22.88 23.59
N SER A 8 -64.80 21.75 23.78
CA SER A 8 -64.69 20.56 22.94
C SER A 8 -66.01 19.89 22.57
N ALA A 9 -66.04 19.26 21.39
CA ALA A 9 -66.94 18.14 21.06
C ALA A 9 -66.27 17.17 20.04
N PRO A 10 -66.71 15.90 19.94
CA PRO A 10 -65.84 14.72 19.77
C PRO A 10 -65.68 14.19 18.32
N ALA A 11 -64.78 13.22 18.20
CA ALA A 11 -64.29 12.57 16.98
C ALA A 11 -65.36 11.81 16.15
N PRO A 12 -65.21 11.72 14.81
CA PRO A 12 -65.86 10.72 14.00
C PRO A 12 -64.93 9.53 13.66
N GLN A 13 -65.52 8.34 13.78
CA GLN A 13 -64.98 7.03 13.49
C GLN A 13 -64.76 6.78 11.99
N ALA A 14 -63.92 5.77 11.73
CA ALA A 14 -63.33 5.39 10.47
C ALA A 14 -64.32 4.94 9.38
N ALA A 15 -63.99 5.28 8.13
CA ALA A 15 -64.49 4.64 6.91
C ALA A 15 -63.43 3.64 6.36
N PRO A 16 -63.85 2.52 5.76
CA PRO A 16 -63.02 1.35 5.53
C PRO A 16 -62.03 1.49 4.36
N GLU A 17 -60.83 0.90 4.54
CA GLU A 17 -59.74 0.86 3.56
C GLU A 17 -60.12 0.08 2.28
N ALA A 18 -59.85 0.67 1.13
CA ALA A 18 -59.80 0.01 -0.17
C ALA A 18 -58.51 -0.84 -0.31
N PRO A 19 -58.54 -1.97 -1.05
CA PRO A 19 -57.45 -2.94 -1.07
C PRO A 19 -56.19 -2.37 -1.74
N ARG A 20 -55.09 -2.30 -0.99
CA ARG A 20 -53.76 -1.95 -1.53
C ARG A 20 -53.24 -3.06 -2.43
N VAL A 21 -53.22 -2.78 -3.73
CA VAL A 21 -52.44 -3.50 -4.74
C VAL A 21 -50.96 -3.39 -4.36
N THR A 22 -50.33 -4.52 -4.03
CA THR A 22 -48.91 -4.59 -3.70
C THR A 22 -48.05 -4.50 -4.96
N ALA A 23 -47.71 -3.27 -5.36
CA ALA A 23 -46.59 -3.05 -6.28
C ALA A 23 -45.30 -3.53 -5.59
N LYS A 24 -44.68 -4.59 -6.11
CA LYS A 24 -43.37 -5.08 -5.67
C LYS A 24 -42.36 -3.92 -5.76
N ARG A 25 -41.82 -3.50 -4.62
CA ARG A 25 -40.67 -2.57 -4.56
C ARG A 25 -39.51 -3.16 -5.39
N PRO A 26 -38.81 -2.36 -6.21
CA PRO A 26 -37.61 -2.83 -6.87
C PRO A 26 -36.58 -3.25 -5.82
N PHE A 27 -36.01 -4.43 -6.02
CA PHE A 27 -34.99 -4.99 -5.14
C PHE A 27 -33.73 -4.10 -5.20
N VAL A 28 -33.40 -3.44 -4.10
CA VAL A 28 -32.14 -2.71 -3.93
C VAL A 28 -31.14 -3.68 -3.29
N PRO A 29 -30.07 -4.11 -3.99
CA PRO A 29 -29.12 -5.07 -3.43
C PRO A 29 -28.36 -4.43 -2.25
N THR A 30 -28.21 -5.18 -1.16
CA THR A 30 -27.34 -4.77 -0.05
C THR A 30 -25.87 -4.73 -0.51
N ALA A 31 -25.03 -3.90 0.12
CA ALA A 31 -23.58 -3.81 -0.18
C ALA A 31 -22.84 -5.16 -0.16
N ARG A 32 -23.37 -6.15 0.58
CA ARG A 32 -22.85 -7.52 0.64
C ARG A 32 -23.22 -8.37 -0.58
N MET A 33 -24.35 -8.08 -1.23
CA MET A 33 -24.77 -8.67 -2.51
C MET A 33 -24.14 -7.96 -3.72
N ALA A 34 -23.90 -6.64 -3.65
CA ALA A 34 -23.10 -5.93 -4.65
C ALA A 34 -21.69 -6.52 -4.78
N LYS A 35 -21.07 -6.96 -3.67
CA LYS A 35 -19.80 -7.70 -3.68
C LYS A 35 -19.86 -9.07 -4.37
N LYS A 36 -21.05 -9.67 -4.47
CA LYS A 36 -21.30 -10.96 -5.15
C LYS A 36 -21.80 -10.79 -6.59
N LEU A 37 -22.17 -9.57 -6.98
CA LEU A 37 -22.67 -9.15 -8.30
C LEU A 37 -21.61 -8.39 -9.11
N LYS A 38 -20.32 -8.48 -8.77
CA LYS A 38 -19.27 -8.15 -9.74
C LYS A 38 -19.48 -9.01 -10.98
N SER A 39 -19.66 -8.37 -12.13
CA SER A 39 -19.91 -9.07 -13.38
C SER A 39 -18.75 -10.04 -13.66
N LYS A 40 -19.05 -11.16 -14.33
CA LYS A 40 -18.05 -12.15 -14.77
C LYS A 40 -16.88 -11.51 -15.56
N ARG A 41 -17.06 -10.28 -16.05
CA ARG A 41 -16.11 -9.46 -16.81
C ARG A 41 -15.00 -8.82 -15.96
N GLU A 42 -15.19 -8.65 -14.64
CA GLU A 42 -14.13 -8.16 -13.73
C GLU A 42 -13.27 -9.29 -13.14
N ARG A 43 -13.65 -10.55 -13.35
CA ARG A 43 -12.99 -11.73 -12.75
C ARG A 43 -11.83 -12.31 -13.60
N SER A 44 -11.47 -11.71 -14.72
CA SER A 44 -10.44 -12.28 -15.61
C SER A 44 -9.02 -11.77 -15.35
N MET A 45 -8.83 -10.75 -14.49
CA MET A 45 -7.50 -10.20 -14.20
C MET A 45 -7.00 -10.69 -12.84
N THR A 46 -5.77 -11.21 -12.78
CA THR A 46 -5.07 -11.49 -11.52
C THR A 46 -4.99 -10.23 -10.67
N GLU A 47 -5.48 -10.28 -9.44
CA GLU A 47 -5.55 -9.09 -8.55
C GLU A 47 -4.25 -8.87 -7.75
N GLY A 48 -3.27 -9.78 -7.88
CA GLY A 48 -1.98 -9.70 -7.19
C GLY A 48 -2.18 -9.81 -5.67
N THR A 49 -3.11 -10.67 -5.25
CA THR A 49 -3.42 -10.90 -3.84
C THR A 49 -2.28 -11.65 -3.15
N ILE A 50 -2.20 -11.52 -1.82
CA ILE A 50 -1.20 -12.24 -1.00
C ILE A 50 -1.28 -13.76 -1.24
N GLU A 51 -2.49 -14.30 -1.40
CA GLU A 51 -2.71 -15.73 -1.66
C GLU A 51 -2.19 -16.14 -3.04
N GLU A 52 -2.49 -15.38 -4.10
CA GLU A 52 -1.99 -15.65 -5.46
C GLU A 52 -0.46 -15.56 -5.54
N VAL A 53 0.13 -14.56 -4.88
CA VAL A 53 1.58 -14.34 -4.83
C VAL A 53 2.28 -15.49 -4.11
N LEU A 54 1.78 -15.87 -2.93
CA LEU A 54 2.31 -17.01 -2.18
C LEU A 54 2.20 -18.30 -2.97
N LEU A 55 1.06 -18.53 -3.64
CA LEU A 55 0.84 -19.73 -4.44
C LEU A 55 1.80 -19.83 -5.62
N ALA A 56 2.13 -18.72 -6.27
CA ALA A 56 3.10 -18.69 -7.36
C ALA A 56 4.51 -19.12 -6.88
N ASP A 57 4.93 -18.63 -5.71
CA ASP A 57 6.22 -18.98 -5.12
C ASP A 57 6.28 -20.43 -4.65
N VAL A 58 5.24 -20.89 -3.93
CA VAL A 58 5.09 -22.29 -3.52
C VAL A 58 5.14 -23.21 -4.75
N SER A 59 4.38 -22.90 -5.79
CA SER A 59 4.34 -23.70 -7.02
C SER A 59 5.70 -23.78 -7.70
N THR A 60 6.46 -22.68 -7.69
CA THR A 60 7.81 -22.61 -8.24
C THR A 60 8.78 -23.49 -7.45
N LEU A 61 8.73 -23.42 -6.12
CA LEU A 61 9.56 -24.24 -5.23
C LEU A 61 9.23 -25.74 -5.34
N VAL A 62 7.95 -26.10 -5.43
CA VAL A 62 7.54 -27.50 -5.64
C VAL A 62 8.07 -28.02 -6.98
N LYS A 63 7.97 -27.21 -8.06
CA LYS A 63 8.49 -27.59 -9.39
C LYS A 63 10.01 -27.75 -9.40
N SER A 64 10.76 -26.82 -8.79
CA SER A 64 12.22 -26.89 -8.76
C SER A 64 12.72 -28.14 -8.02
N ARG A 65 12.05 -28.51 -6.93
CA ARG A 65 12.36 -29.72 -6.15
C ARG A 65 12.01 -31.02 -6.88
N ARG A 66 10.95 -31.05 -7.68
CA ARG A 66 10.63 -32.21 -8.54
C ARG A 66 11.62 -32.36 -9.70
N GLY A 67 12.14 -31.25 -10.22
CA GLY A 67 13.11 -31.23 -11.32
C GLY A 67 14.54 -31.65 -10.91
N SER A 68 14.95 -31.40 -9.67
CA SER A 68 16.24 -31.88 -9.14
C SER A 68 16.24 -33.38 -8.81
N SER A 69 15.07 -33.98 -8.56
CA SER A 69 14.90 -35.42 -8.42
C SER A 69 14.67 -36.09 -9.78
N SER A 70 15.72 -36.24 -10.59
CA SER A 70 15.62 -37.06 -11.81
C SER A 70 15.60 -38.56 -11.46
N LYS A 71 14.55 -39.25 -11.93
CA LYS A 71 14.18 -40.67 -11.74
C LYS A 71 13.57 -41.05 -10.39
N ALA A 72 12.33 -40.62 -10.17
CA ALA A 72 11.33 -41.52 -9.58
C ALA A 72 10.19 -41.60 -10.59
N GLU A 73 10.05 -42.79 -11.19
CA GLU A 73 8.90 -43.19 -11.98
C GLU A 73 7.60 -42.98 -11.18
N ASP A 74 6.48 -42.82 -11.89
CA ASP A 74 5.13 -43.00 -11.35
C ASP A 74 5.11 -44.28 -10.50
N SER A 75 5.29 -44.11 -9.20
CA SER A 75 5.06 -45.12 -8.21
C SER A 75 4.11 -44.50 -7.22
N ASP A 76 3.07 -45.25 -6.88
CA ASP A 76 2.13 -45.01 -5.80
C ASP A 76 2.86 -44.97 -4.44
N ALA A 77 3.82 -44.06 -4.29
CA ALA A 77 4.47 -43.78 -3.03
C ALA A 77 3.41 -43.14 -2.13
N VAL A 78 2.95 -43.93 -1.17
CA VAL A 78 2.04 -43.51 -0.10
C VAL A 78 2.62 -42.21 0.49
N SER A 79 2.01 -41.08 0.14
CA SER A 79 2.48 -39.78 0.63
C SER A 79 2.39 -39.81 2.14
N GLU A 80 3.48 -39.50 2.83
CA GLU A 80 3.49 -39.38 4.29
C GLU A 80 2.29 -38.51 4.72
N PRO A 81 1.52 -38.95 5.73
CA PRO A 81 0.38 -38.19 6.19
C PRO A 81 0.85 -36.82 6.70
N LEU A 82 0.09 -35.78 6.38
CA LEU A 82 0.37 -34.44 6.89
C LEU A 82 0.29 -34.43 8.42
N PRO A 83 1.19 -33.70 9.11
CA PRO A 83 1.13 -33.58 10.57
C PRO A 83 -0.21 -33.01 11.03
N GLU A 84 -0.69 -33.43 12.19
CA GLU A 84 -1.96 -32.93 12.73
C GLU A 84 -1.88 -31.42 13.04
N SER A 85 -2.95 -30.68 12.75
CA SER A 85 -3.05 -29.26 13.11
C SER A 85 -2.87 -29.06 14.61
N GLY A 86 -2.05 -28.09 14.98
CA GLY A 86 -1.69 -27.79 16.36
C GLY A 86 -0.43 -28.50 16.87
N THR A 87 0.12 -29.45 16.12
CA THR A 87 1.40 -30.09 16.45
C THR A 87 2.59 -29.20 16.13
N TYR A 88 3.72 -29.48 16.78
CA TYR A 88 4.99 -28.80 16.52
C TYR A 88 5.88 -29.69 15.66
N ILE A 89 6.45 -29.12 14.62
CA ILE A 89 7.40 -29.78 13.71
C ILE A 89 8.63 -28.90 13.53
N ASN A 90 9.73 -29.51 13.06
CA ASN A 90 10.91 -28.78 12.63
C ASN A 90 10.85 -28.58 11.12
N VAL A 91 11.01 -27.33 10.68
CA VAL A 91 11.03 -26.93 9.28
C VAL A 91 12.40 -26.37 8.94
N GLU A 92 13.03 -26.93 7.92
CA GLU A 92 14.21 -26.37 7.27
C GLU A 92 13.77 -25.37 6.22
N VAL A 93 14.19 -24.11 6.36
CA VAL A 93 13.77 -23.00 5.50
C VAL A 93 14.68 -22.93 4.29
N LEU A 94 14.09 -22.94 3.11
CA LEU A 94 14.81 -23.00 1.83
C LEU A 94 14.91 -21.64 1.15
N GLU A 95 13.83 -20.85 1.19
CA GLU A 95 13.81 -19.51 0.62
C GLU A 95 12.79 -18.61 1.33
N LEU A 96 12.81 -17.31 1.02
CA LEU A 96 11.75 -16.38 1.39
C LEU A 96 10.73 -16.25 0.25
N SER A 97 9.46 -16.32 0.61
CA SER A 97 8.37 -15.95 -0.29
C SER A 97 8.30 -14.44 -0.49
N SER A 98 7.68 -14.03 -1.58
CA SER A 98 7.37 -12.65 -1.93
C SER A 98 6.43 -11.97 -0.93
N THR A 99 5.76 -12.74 -0.07
CA THR A 99 4.93 -12.22 1.03
C THR A 99 5.73 -12.00 2.33
N GLY A 100 7.03 -12.34 2.32
CA GLY A 100 7.96 -12.15 3.44
C GLY A 100 7.96 -13.25 4.51
N ASP A 101 7.30 -14.37 4.25
CA ASP A 101 7.35 -15.57 5.10
C ASP A 101 8.30 -16.60 4.49
N GLY A 102 8.98 -17.40 5.31
CA GLY A 102 9.88 -18.46 4.85
C GLY A 102 9.12 -19.65 4.28
N LEU A 103 9.64 -20.21 3.20
CA LEU A 103 9.17 -21.45 2.57
C LEU A 103 10.16 -22.56 2.88
N GLY A 104 9.68 -23.65 3.45
CA GLY A 104 10.53 -24.74 3.91
C GLY A 104 9.90 -26.11 3.81
N VAL A 105 10.66 -27.12 4.23
CA VAL A 105 10.24 -28.52 4.29
C VAL A 105 10.41 -29.07 5.69
N GLN A 106 9.58 -30.06 6.04
CA GLN A 106 9.70 -30.73 7.33
C GLN A 106 10.99 -31.56 7.36
N GLN A 107 11.79 -31.38 8.40
CA GLN A 107 13.04 -32.11 8.58
C GLN A 107 12.77 -33.62 8.66
N GLY A 108 13.46 -34.39 7.83
CA GLY A 108 13.31 -35.86 7.77
C GLY A 108 12.07 -36.37 7.04
N SER A 109 11.25 -35.49 6.45
CA SER A 109 10.10 -35.90 5.63
C SER A 109 10.46 -35.94 4.15
N THR A 110 9.90 -36.91 3.42
CA THR A 110 9.97 -36.97 1.95
C THR A 110 8.77 -36.32 1.26
N SER A 111 7.84 -35.75 2.04
CA SER A 111 6.64 -35.11 1.52
C SER A 111 6.99 -33.89 0.64
N PRO A 112 6.32 -33.69 -0.52
CA PRO A 112 6.50 -32.50 -1.34
C PRO A 112 5.83 -31.25 -0.74
N GLN A 113 5.17 -31.40 0.41
CA GLN A 113 4.46 -30.35 1.12
C GLN A 113 5.40 -29.21 1.53
N ILE A 114 5.06 -27.98 1.13
CA ILE A 114 5.76 -26.78 1.58
C ILE A 114 5.13 -26.25 2.87
N TYR A 115 5.98 -25.88 3.82
CA TYR A 115 5.58 -25.24 5.07
C TYR A 115 5.96 -23.77 5.01
N VAL A 116 4.99 -22.91 5.31
CA VAL A 116 5.16 -21.47 5.28
C VAL A 116 5.22 -20.97 6.72
N ALA A 117 6.35 -20.41 7.10
CA ALA A 117 6.68 -20.04 8.47
C ALA A 117 7.09 -18.56 8.55
N PRO A 118 6.51 -17.76 9.47
CA PRO A 118 6.90 -16.36 9.63
C PRO A 118 8.17 -16.23 10.48
N PHE A 119 8.87 -15.10 10.36
CA PHE A 119 10.03 -14.73 11.20
C PHE A 119 11.23 -15.68 11.15
N VAL A 120 11.39 -16.35 10.00
CA VAL A 120 12.50 -17.25 9.70
C VAL A 120 13.14 -16.84 8.38
N VAL A 121 14.38 -17.25 8.16
CA VAL A 121 15.16 -16.90 6.96
C VAL A 121 15.80 -18.16 6.34
N PRO A 122 16.25 -18.11 5.07
CA PRO A 122 16.80 -19.28 4.39
C PRO A 122 18.00 -19.86 5.15
N GLY A 123 18.01 -21.18 5.32
CA GLY A 123 18.98 -21.93 6.11
C GLY A 123 18.62 -22.09 7.60
N ASP A 124 17.59 -21.40 8.10
CA ASP A 124 17.12 -21.64 9.47
C ASP A 124 16.50 -23.04 9.57
N VAL A 125 16.71 -23.72 10.70
CA VAL A 125 15.83 -24.79 11.17
C VAL A 125 14.98 -24.23 12.29
N ALA A 126 13.68 -24.12 12.05
CA ALA A 126 12.74 -23.54 13.00
C ALA A 126 11.75 -24.58 13.52
N ARG A 127 11.45 -24.53 14.81
CA ARG A 127 10.28 -25.21 15.36
C ARG A 127 9.07 -24.34 15.10
N VAL A 128 8.06 -24.92 14.47
CA VAL A 128 6.84 -24.22 14.07
C VAL A 128 5.61 -25.03 14.47
N LYS A 129 4.51 -24.34 14.74
CA LYS A 129 3.23 -24.97 15.04
C LYS A 129 2.38 -25.03 13.77
N VAL A 130 2.00 -26.23 13.37
CA VAL A 130 1.13 -26.43 12.20
C VAL A 130 -0.23 -25.79 12.48
N PHE A 131 -0.69 -24.93 11.57
CA PHE A 131 -1.96 -24.23 11.73
C PHE A 131 -3.01 -24.75 10.74
N LYS A 132 -2.74 -24.64 9.44
CA LYS A 132 -3.74 -24.94 8.40
C LYS A 132 -3.08 -25.48 7.14
N HIS A 133 -3.58 -26.63 6.67
CA HIS A 133 -3.17 -27.21 5.38
C HIS A 133 -4.00 -26.67 4.23
N PHE A 134 -3.33 -26.53 3.08
CA PHE A 134 -3.93 -26.28 1.77
C PHE A 134 -3.43 -27.37 0.81
N PRO A 135 -3.94 -28.62 0.91
CA PRO A 135 -3.37 -29.75 0.18
C PRO A 135 -3.47 -29.60 -1.34
N GLY A 136 -4.56 -29.01 -1.84
CA GLY A 136 -4.74 -28.76 -3.28
C GLY A 136 -3.72 -27.77 -3.85
N ASP A 137 -3.20 -26.89 -3.00
CA ASP A 137 -2.22 -25.86 -3.35
C ASP A 137 -0.79 -26.25 -2.94
N GLY A 138 -0.61 -27.39 -2.29
CA GLY A 138 0.69 -27.94 -1.90
C GLY A 138 1.41 -27.22 -0.74
N TYR A 139 0.72 -26.37 0.04
CA TYR A 139 1.34 -25.66 1.17
C TYR A 139 0.56 -25.72 2.50
N THR A 140 1.27 -25.48 3.60
CA THR A 140 0.76 -25.50 4.98
C THR A 140 1.22 -24.24 5.71
N MET A 141 0.28 -23.51 6.29
CA MET A 141 0.57 -22.33 7.13
C MET A 141 0.97 -22.77 8.53
N CYS A 142 2.00 -22.13 9.08
CA CYS A 142 2.49 -22.39 10.43
C CYS A 142 2.59 -21.10 11.26
N ASP A 143 2.42 -21.24 12.58
CA ASP A 143 2.80 -20.21 13.55
C ASP A 143 4.28 -20.42 13.94
N TYR A 144 5.03 -19.34 14.07
CA TYR A 144 6.40 -19.37 14.59
C TYR A 144 6.41 -19.74 16.08
N ASP A 145 7.37 -20.57 16.50
CA ASP A 145 7.62 -20.88 17.91
C ASP A 145 9.06 -20.53 18.31
N SER A 146 10.07 -21.12 17.67
CA SER A 146 11.48 -20.87 17.99
C SER A 146 12.44 -21.28 16.87
N ILE A 147 13.66 -20.74 16.89
CA ILE A 147 14.77 -21.25 16.08
C ILE A 147 15.50 -22.37 16.82
N ILE A 148 15.69 -23.49 16.14
CA ILE A 148 16.49 -24.62 16.60
C ILE A 148 17.94 -24.47 16.14
N THR A 149 18.15 -24.07 14.89
CA THR A 149 19.48 -23.80 14.33
C THR A 149 19.40 -22.55 13.46
N PRO A 150 20.09 -21.45 13.83
CA PRO A 150 20.10 -20.24 13.04
C PRO A 150 20.95 -20.42 11.78
N SER A 151 20.50 -19.85 10.67
CA SER A 151 21.31 -19.69 9.46
C SER A 151 22.43 -18.67 9.66
N THR A 152 23.35 -18.61 8.69
CA THR A 152 24.36 -17.55 8.61
C THR A 152 23.78 -16.18 8.27
N LEU A 153 22.53 -16.12 7.77
CA LEU A 153 21.85 -14.86 7.42
C LEU A 153 21.14 -14.24 8.62
N ARG A 154 20.93 -15.00 9.70
CA ARG A 154 20.21 -14.58 10.88
C ARG A 154 21.14 -13.99 11.93
N ASP A 155 20.79 -12.80 12.41
CA ASP A 155 21.37 -12.23 13.62
C ASP A 155 20.32 -11.49 14.44
N ASP A 156 19.97 -12.10 15.58
CA ASP A 156 18.94 -11.55 16.47
C ASP A 156 19.43 -10.31 17.24
N ALA A 157 20.74 -10.01 17.27
CA ALA A 157 21.25 -8.78 17.87
C ALA A 157 20.82 -7.51 17.10
N ARG A 158 20.40 -7.65 15.83
CA ARG A 158 19.85 -6.54 15.01
C ARG A 158 18.41 -6.19 15.38
N ILE A 159 17.70 -7.07 16.09
CA ILE A 159 16.29 -6.88 16.42
C ILE A 159 16.12 -5.74 17.42
N SER A 160 15.56 -4.64 16.96
CA SER A 160 15.32 -3.45 17.80
C SER A 160 13.96 -3.48 18.51
N CYS A 161 13.02 -4.33 18.07
CA CYS A 161 11.68 -4.41 18.63
C CYS A 161 11.50 -5.66 19.50
N LYS A 162 11.19 -5.48 20.79
CA LYS A 162 10.91 -6.59 21.72
C LYS A 162 9.66 -7.42 21.37
N TYR A 163 8.84 -6.94 20.43
CA TYR A 163 7.63 -7.61 19.94
C TYR A 163 7.82 -8.29 18.59
N PHE A 164 9.03 -8.23 18.03
CA PHE A 164 9.38 -9.03 16.85
C PHE A 164 9.10 -10.51 17.14
N THR A 165 8.73 -11.26 16.11
CA THR A 165 8.17 -12.62 16.17
C THR A 165 6.75 -12.77 16.72
N LYS A 166 6.09 -11.67 17.12
CA LYS A 166 4.67 -11.68 17.55
C LYS A 166 3.83 -10.67 16.79
N CYS A 167 4.29 -9.42 16.71
CA CYS A 167 3.61 -8.36 15.98
C CYS A 167 3.57 -8.65 14.47
N SER A 168 2.46 -8.36 13.82
CA SER A 168 2.31 -8.54 12.35
C SER A 168 3.02 -7.47 11.50
N GLY A 169 3.64 -6.46 12.13
CA GLY A 169 4.14 -5.27 11.43
C GLY A 169 5.48 -5.42 10.69
N CYS A 170 6.43 -6.18 11.23
CA CYS A 170 7.78 -6.34 10.66
C CYS A 170 8.12 -7.81 10.48
N GLN A 171 8.82 -8.15 9.41
CA GLN A 171 9.19 -9.53 9.04
C GLN A 171 10.70 -9.78 9.16
N PHE A 172 11.54 -8.75 9.01
CA PHE A 172 12.95 -8.93 8.65
C PHE A 172 13.98 -8.34 9.63
N GLN A 173 13.61 -8.01 10.88
CA GLN A 173 14.55 -7.34 11.80
C GLN A 173 15.81 -8.15 12.15
N MET A 174 15.79 -9.47 11.90
CA MET A 174 16.94 -10.36 12.09
C MET A 174 17.86 -10.47 10.87
N LEU A 175 17.46 -9.91 9.71
CA LEU A 175 18.24 -9.91 8.47
C LEU A 175 19.13 -8.68 8.37
N ASP A 176 20.34 -8.86 7.84
CA ASP A 176 21.15 -7.74 7.36
C ASP A 176 20.37 -6.92 6.32
N TYR A 177 20.50 -5.60 6.38
CA TYR A 177 19.71 -4.71 5.53
C TYR A 177 19.98 -4.95 4.04
N ASN A 178 21.21 -5.28 3.65
CA ASN A 178 21.51 -5.59 2.26
C ASN A 178 20.82 -6.88 1.80
N GLU A 179 20.63 -7.86 2.68
CA GLU A 179 19.83 -9.06 2.38
C GLU A 179 18.34 -8.73 2.25
N GLN A 180 17.83 -7.76 3.01
CA GLN A 180 16.46 -7.25 2.80
C GLN A 180 16.31 -6.64 1.41
N LEU A 181 17.26 -5.81 0.96
CA LEU A 181 17.22 -5.19 -0.37
C LEU A 181 17.35 -6.21 -1.49
N ARG A 182 18.21 -7.22 -1.34
CA ARG A 182 18.34 -8.36 -2.28
C ARG A 182 17.05 -9.15 -2.36
N HIS A 183 16.41 -9.42 -1.22
CA HIS A 183 15.13 -10.11 -1.21
C HIS A 183 14.04 -9.27 -1.88
N LYS A 184 13.93 -7.96 -1.58
CA LYS A 184 12.98 -7.06 -2.25
C LYS A 184 13.19 -7.02 -3.77
N LYS A 185 14.45 -7.06 -4.23
CA LYS A 185 14.76 -7.18 -5.66
C LYS A 185 14.18 -8.48 -6.23
N SER A 186 14.35 -9.60 -5.53
CA SER A 186 13.81 -10.89 -5.96
C SER A 186 12.28 -10.91 -6.00
N ILE A 187 11.58 -10.15 -5.13
CA ILE A 187 10.12 -9.94 -5.21
C ILE A 187 9.73 -9.31 -6.55
N VAL A 188 10.44 -8.25 -6.96
CA VAL A 188 10.18 -7.59 -8.25
C VAL A 188 10.47 -8.53 -9.43
N VAL A 189 11.58 -9.27 -9.37
CA VAL A 189 11.90 -10.30 -10.39
C VAL A 189 10.77 -11.34 -10.50
N LYS A 190 10.35 -11.94 -9.38
CA LYS A 190 9.28 -12.93 -9.32
C LYS A 190 7.94 -12.33 -9.80
N ALA A 191 7.67 -11.07 -9.51
CA ALA A 191 6.47 -10.37 -9.98
C ALA A 191 6.40 -10.32 -11.51
N TYR A 192 7.47 -9.88 -12.17
CA TYR A 192 7.50 -9.82 -13.64
C TYR A 192 7.53 -11.20 -14.29
N GLN A 193 8.20 -12.17 -13.70
CA GLN A 193 8.19 -13.56 -14.19
C GLN A 193 6.79 -14.19 -14.14
N ASN A 194 6.04 -13.95 -13.07
CA ASN A 194 4.78 -14.66 -12.83
C ASN A 194 3.53 -13.92 -13.31
N PHE A 195 3.55 -12.58 -13.36
CA PHE A 195 2.33 -11.78 -13.56
C PHE A 195 2.33 -10.93 -14.84
N SER A 196 3.49 -10.68 -15.47
CA SER A 196 3.54 -9.82 -16.67
C SER A 196 2.96 -10.47 -17.93
N GLN A 197 3.00 -11.81 -18.00
CA GLN A 197 2.70 -12.57 -19.22
C GLN A 197 3.58 -12.14 -20.41
N LEU A 198 4.79 -11.66 -20.12
CA LEU A 198 5.80 -11.32 -21.12
C LEU A 198 6.84 -12.45 -21.21
N PRO A 199 7.38 -12.73 -22.41
CA PRO A 199 8.55 -13.59 -22.53
C PRO A 199 9.76 -12.92 -21.86
N PRO A 200 10.70 -13.69 -21.28
CA PRO A 200 11.81 -13.14 -20.50
C PRO A 200 12.68 -12.12 -21.24
N ASN A 201 12.81 -12.24 -22.56
CA ASN A 201 13.62 -11.34 -23.38
C ASN A 201 13.02 -9.94 -23.57
N LEU A 202 11.76 -9.71 -23.18
CA LEU A 202 11.12 -8.40 -23.21
C LEU A 202 11.15 -7.69 -21.84
N VAL A 203 11.61 -8.38 -20.79
CA VAL A 203 11.76 -7.79 -19.45
C VAL A 203 13.26 -7.54 -19.25
N PRO A 204 13.70 -6.28 -19.10
CA PRO A 204 15.10 -5.99 -18.82
C PRO A 204 15.49 -6.53 -17.44
N ASP A 205 16.80 -6.63 -17.20
CA ASP A 205 17.30 -6.97 -15.86
C ASP A 205 16.77 -5.97 -14.83
N ILE A 206 16.14 -6.50 -13.79
CA ILE A 206 15.64 -5.68 -12.69
C ILE A 206 16.84 -5.06 -11.98
N LEU A 207 16.81 -3.73 -11.80
CA LEU A 207 17.86 -2.99 -11.12
C LEU A 207 17.85 -3.29 -9.61
N ASP A 208 18.97 -2.98 -8.94
CA ASP A 208 19.06 -3.14 -7.49
C ASP A 208 18.05 -2.24 -6.75
N THR A 209 17.42 -2.81 -5.72
CA THR A 209 16.47 -2.08 -4.87
C THR A 209 17.16 -0.90 -4.20
N MET A 210 16.61 0.29 -4.35
CA MET A 210 17.08 1.47 -3.64
C MET A 210 16.63 1.41 -2.18
N GLY A 211 17.58 1.47 -1.25
CA GLY A 211 17.28 1.48 0.18
C GLY A 211 16.76 2.81 0.69
N SER A 212 15.90 2.75 1.70
CA SER A 212 15.58 3.90 2.56
C SER A 212 16.85 4.43 3.24
N PRO A 213 17.03 5.76 3.35
CA PRO A 213 18.08 6.35 4.18
C PRO A 213 17.95 5.99 5.66
N LEU A 214 16.73 5.76 6.16
CA LEU A 214 16.46 5.33 7.54
C LEU A 214 15.81 3.94 7.58
N GLN A 215 16.39 3.03 8.36
CA GLN A 215 15.87 1.67 8.56
C GLN A 215 14.91 1.55 9.76
N TYR A 216 14.99 2.49 10.68
CA TYR A 216 14.14 2.67 11.86
C TYR A 216 13.83 4.15 12.01
N GLY A 217 12.83 4.51 12.81
CA GLY A 217 12.46 5.93 13.00
C GLY A 217 11.93 6.64 11.75
N TYR A 218 11.57 5.91 10.69
CA TYR A 218 11.18 6.48 9.40
C TYR A 218 9.68 6.78 9.29
N ARG A 219 8.85 6.10 10.12
CA ARG A 219 7.41 6.00 9.90
C ARG A 219 6.65 7.16 10.56
N THR A 220 6.15 8.09 9.73
CA THR A 220 5.46 9.32 10.17
C THR A 220 4.00 9.11 10.57
N LYS A 221 3.44 7.92 10.31
CA LYS A 221 2.06 7.56 10.69
C LYS A 221 1.98 6.16 11.28
N LEU A 222 1.45 6.08 12.50
CA LEU A 222 1.04 4.83 13.14
C LEU A 222 -0.44 4.90 13.50
N THR A 223 -1.10 3.74 13.48
CA THR A 223 -2.52 3.64 13.82
C THR A 223 -2.75 2.48 14.81
N PRO A 224 -2.18 2.54 16.03
CA PRO A 224 -2.46 1.52 17.04
C PRO A 224 -3.96 1.48 17.34
N HIS A 225 -4.47 0.30 17.68
CA HIS A 225 -5.88 0.08 17.96
C HIS A 225 -6.06 -0.76 19.20
N PHE A 226 -7.29 -0.79 19.69
CA PHE A 226 -7.73 -1.65 20.77
C PHE A 226 -9.08 -2.27 20.43
N ASP A 227 -9.27 -3.53 20.84
CA ASP A 227 -10.52 -4.25 20.62
C ASP A 227 -11.62 -3.75 21.55
N GLY A 228 -12.88 -3.97 21.16
CA GLY A 228 -14.03 -3.64 22.01
C GLY A 228 -14.07 -4.49 23.29
N PRO A 229 -14.79 -4.02 24.33
CA PRO A 229 -14.86 -4.74 25.60
C PRO A 229 -15.47 -6.14 25.39
N PRO A 230 -15.02 -7.15 26.15
CA PRO A 230 -15.53 -8.52 26.05
C PRO A 230 -17.07 -8.57 26.21
N GLY A 231 -17.78 -9.17 25.26
CA GLY A 231 -19.24 -9.27 25.29
C GLY A 231 -19.84 -9.74 23.96
N ASN A 232 -21.13 -10.11 23.96
CA ASN A 232 -21.79 -10.65 22.78
C ASN A 232 -21.97 -9.55 21.70
N PRO A 233 -21.26 -9.62 20.55
CA PRO A 233 -21.30 -8.57 19.53
C PRO A 233 -22.69 -8.38 18.90
N ARG A 234 -23.62 -9.34 19.08
CA ARG A 234 -25.00 -9.28 18.59
C ARG A 234 -25.95 -8.45 19.47
N LYS A 235 -25.57 -8.11 20.71
CA LYS A 235 -26.37 -7.27 21.62
C LYS A 235 -25.82 -5.83 21.63
N LYS A 236 -26.06 -5.07 20.55
CA LYS A 236 -25.56 -3.69 20.38
C LYS A 236 -25.97 -2.73 21.51
N ASN A 237 -27.11 -2.96 22.15
CA ASN A 237 -27.69 -2.04 23.15
C ASN A 237 -27.19 -2.25 24.59
N LEU A 238 -26.19 -3.12 24.83
CA LEU A 238 -25.68 -3.44 26.17
C LEU A 238 -24.16 -3.30 26.32
N ARG A 239 -23.49 -2.54 25.43
CA ARG A 239 -22.03 -2.38 25.51
C ARG A 239 -21.68 -1.48 26.70
N LYS A 240 -21.19 -2.12 27.77
CA LYS A 240 -20.64 -1.45 28.94
C LYS A 240 -19.31 -0.75 28.56
N PRO A 241 -18.98 0.36 29.20
CA PRO A 241 -17.65 0.93 29.07
C PRO A 241 -16.55 -0.03 29.55
N PHE A 242 -15.30 0.24 29.18
CA PHE A 242 -14.17 -0.51 29.70
C PHE A 242 -14.02 -0.33 31.22
N GLU A 243 -13.78 -1.42 31.93
CA GLU A 243 -13.53 -1.44 33.39
C GLU A 243 -12.03 -1.29 33.73
N LYS A 244 -11.16 -1.54 32.75
CA LYS A 244 -9.70 -1.35 32.82
C LYS A 244 -9.18 -0.88 31.47
N VAL A 245 -7.98 -0.31 31.45
CA VAL A 245 -7.30 0.08 30.20
C VAL A 245 -7.20 -1.15 29.27
N PRO A 246 -7.68 -1.06 28.03
CA PRO A 246 -7.55 -2.15 27.08
C PRO A 246 -6.10 -2.33 26.61
N THR A 247 -5.79 -3.47 26.00
CA THR A 247 -4.54 -3.62 25.26
C THR A 247 -4.56 -2.67 24.06
N ILE A 248 -3.50 -1.90 23.87
CA ILE A 248 -3.39 -0.93 22.78
C ILE A 248 -2.14 -1.28 21.98
N GLY A 249 -2.28 -1.45 20.67
CA GLY A 249 -1.14 -1.76 19.82
C GLY A 249 -1.57 -2.24 18.44
N PHE A 250 -0.98 -3.34 17.98
CA PHE A 250 -1.19 -3.86 16.63
C PHE A 250 -1.59 -5.33 16.68
N ASN A 251 -2.07 -5.88 15.57
CA ASN A 251 -2.47 -7.28 15.53
C ASN A 251 -1.25 -8.21 15.65
N GLU A 252 -1.44 -9.32 16.36
CA GLU A 252 -0.54 -10.47 16.30
C GLU A 252 -0.47 -11.07 14.89
N LYS A 253 0.70 -11.58 14.49
CA LYS A 253 0.85 -12.30 13.20
C LYS A 253 -0.08 -13.51 13.18
N GLY A 254 -0.85 -13.64 12.09
CA GLY A 254 -1.78 -14.74 11.89
C GLY A 254 -3.10 -14.65 12.69
N ARG A 255 -3.27 -13.65 13.57
CA ARG A 255 -4.43 -13.57 14.48
C ARG A 255 -5.05 -12.18 14.46
N ARG A 256 -6.36 -12.12 14.70
CA ARG A 256 -7.11 -10.85 14.90
C ARG A 256 -7.21 -10.53 16.39
N ASN A 257 -6.07 -10.56 17.07
CA ASN A 257 -5.94 -10.19 18.47
C ASN A 257 -4.97 -9.03 18.60
N VAL A 258 -5.33 -8.01 19.38
CA VAL A 258 -4.46 -6.86 19.65
C VAL A 258 -3.36 -7.25 20.65
N LEU A 259 -2.11 -7.15 20.19
CA LEU A 259 -0.93 -7.21 21.03
C LEU A 259 -0.71 -5.84 21.69
N ASP A 260 -0.53 -5.83 23.01
CA ASP A 260 -0.20 -4.60 23.73
C ASP A 260 1.23 -4.18 23.42
N ILE A 261 1.37 -3.05 22.74
CA ILE A 261 2.64 -2.50 22.26
C ILE A 261 2.74 -1.09 22.81
N GLU A 262 3.75 -0.79 23.62
CA GLU A 262 3.93 0.58 24.15
C GLU A 262 4.77 1.49 23.26
N ASP A 263 5.64 0.90 22.44
CA ASP A 263 6.57 1.62 21.59
C ASP A 263 6.82 0.85 20.28
N CYS A 264 7.05 1.58 19.19
CA CYS A 264 7.30 1.02 17.87
C CYS A 264 8.55 1.66 17.25
N PRO A 265 9.71 0.97 17.23
CA PRO A 265 10.99 1.55 16.81
C PRO A 265 11.04 2.06 15.36
N ILE A 266 10.13 1.60 14.49
CA ILE A 266 10.04 2.12 13.12
C ILE A 266 9.32 3.48 13.05
N GLY A 267 8.55 3.86 14.06
CA GLY A 267 7.91 5.18 14.15
C GLY A 267 8.92 6.28 14.43
N THR A 268 8.72 7.47 13.85
CA THR A 268 9.55 8.64 14.17
C THR A 268 9.48 8.97 15.66
N ASN A 269 10.46 9.72 16.18
CA ASN A 269 10.46 10.12 17.59
C ASN A 269 9.19 10.89 17.98
N ALA A 270 8.69 11.78 17.11
CA ALA A 270 7.44 12.51 17.38
C ALA A 270 6.25 11.54 17.51
N VAL A 271 6.14 10.56 16.61
CA VAL A 271 5.08 9.54 16.66
C VAL A 271 5.20 8.65 17.91
N ARG A 272 6.42 8.27 18.30
CA ARG A 272 6.68 7.46 19.51
C ARG A 272 6.32 8.22 20.78
N LEU A 273 6.66 9.51 20.86
CA LEU A 273 6.24 10.38 21.97
C LEU A 273 4.71 10.57 21.99
N GLY A 274 4.10 10.74 20.82
CA GLY A 274 2.65 10.74 20.67
C GLY A 274 2.01 9.46 21.19
N MET A 275 2.59 8.29 20.89
CA MET A 275 2.13 7.00 21.39
C MET A 275 2.15 6.94 22.92
N LYS A 276 3.24 7.39 23.54
CA LYS A 276 3.37 7.49 25.01
C LYS A 276 2.29 8.39 25.60
N ARG A 277 2.12 9.61 25.06
CA ARG A 277 1.08 10.57 25.48
C ARG A 277 -0.33 9.98 25.39
N GLU A 278 -0.65 9.31 24.29
CA GLU A 278 -1.98 8.71 24.09
C GLU A 278 -2.25 7.54 25.03
N ARG A 279 -1.23 6.74 25.37
CA ARG A 279 -1.35 5.70 26.39
C ARG A 279 -1.61 6.29 27.78
N GLU A 280 -0.91 7.37 28.14
CA GLU A 280 -1.15 8.13 29.39
C GLU A 280 -2.52 8.83 29.42
N ARG A 281 -3.06 9.23 28.26
CA ARG A 281 -4.46 9.70 28.17
C ARG A 281 -5.42 8.54 28.42
N MET A 282 -5.16 7.38 27.81
CA MET A 282 -6.02 6.20 27.92
C MET A 282 -6.09 5.62 29.33
N THR A 283 -5.10 5.84 30.20
CA THR A 283 -5.20 5.44 31.62
C THR A 283 -6.28 6.20 32.38
N ARG A 284 -6.65 7.39 31.91
CA ARG A 284 -7.68 8.26 32.50
C ARG A 284 -9.01 8.17 31.77
N GLU A 285 -8.99 7.92 30.45
CA GLU A 285 -10.17 8.06 29.58
C GLU A 285 -10.75 6.74 29.07
N PHE A 286 -10.17 5.57 29.39
CA PHE A 286 -10.67 4.28 28.88
C PHE A 286 -12.18 4.05 29.12
N GLY A 287 -12.71 4.54 30.25
CA GLY A 287 -14.13 4.47 30.62
C GLY A 287 -15.07 5.26 29.71
N ASN A 288 -14.55 6.10 28.81
CA ASN A 288 -15.36 6.81 27.81
C ASN A 288 -15.69 5.92 26.60
N TYR A 289 -14.97 4.82 26.41
CA TYR A 289 -15.10 3.96 25.24
C TYR A 289 -16.04 2.78 25.50
N LYS A 290 -16.97 2.54 24.55
CA LYS A 290 -17.90 1.41 24.56
C LYS A 290 -17.67 0.44 23.39
N SER A 291 -16.65 0.71 22.58
CA SER A 291 -16.22 -0.08 21.43
C SER A 291 -14.72 0.07 21.24
N GLY A 292 -14.14 -0.85 20.48
CA GLY A 292 -12.76 -0.69 20.02
C GLY A 292 -12.63 0.53 19.13
N ALA A 293 -11.43 1.08 19.08
CA ALA A 293 -11.10 2.22 18.24
C ALA A 293 -9.65 2.13 17.75
N THR A 294 -9.37 2.93 16.72
CA THR A 294 -8.02 3.15 16.21
C THR A 294 -7.59 4.56 16.61
N ILE A 295 -6.41 4.66 17.20
CA ILE A 295 -5.78 5.92 17.57
C ILE A 295 -4.88 6.33 16.41
N LEU A 296 -5.12 7.51 15.82
CA LEU A 296 -4.21 8.08 14.83
C LEU A 296 -3.01 8.67 15.56
N LEU A 297 -1.81 8.38 15.08
CA LEU A 297 -0.58 9.08 15.43
C LEU A 297 0.04 9.56 14.12
N ARG A 298 0.07 10.87 13.88
CA ARG A 298 0.61 11.46 12.65
C ARG A 298 1.59 12.56 13.00
N GLU A 299 2.80 12.47 12.46
CA GLU A 299 3.78 13.54 12.53
C GLU A 299 3.30 14.76 11.73
N SER A 300 3.57 15.94 12.26
CA SER A 300 3.54 17.21 11.52
C SER A 300 4.86 17.92 11.75
N THR A 301 5.45 18.45 10.68
CA THR A 301 6.73 19.18 10.71
C THR A 301 6.48 20.65 10.43
N ASN A 302 7.02 21.53 11.26
CA ASN A 302 7.17 22.95 10.96
C ASN A 302 8.65 23.24 10.70
N ARG A 303 8.99 23.73 9.51
CA ARG A 303 10.37 24.04 9.14
C ARG A 303 10.66 25.53 9.25
N TYR A 304 11.76 25.85 9.91
CA TYR A 304 12.31 27.20 10.04
C TYR A 304 13.65 27.27 9.30
N PRO A 305 13.71 27.85 8.08
CA PRO A 305 14.97 28.11 7.41
C PRO A 305 15.86 29.02 8.28
N LYS A 306 17.16 28.74 8.38
CA LYS A 306 18.06 29.54 9.24
C LYS A 306 18.25 30.98 8.74
N ASP A 307 18.20 31.17 7.42
CA ASP A 307 18.20 32.48 6.79
C ASP A 307 16.78 33.07 6.64
N GLY A 308 15.78 32.41 7.23
CA GLY A 308 14.38 32.81 7.18
C GLY A 308 14.03 33.94 8.14
N PRO A 309 12.90 34.64 7.91
CA PRO A 309 12.45 35.74 8.76
C PRO A 309 11.91 35.25 10.12
N GLU A 310 11.43 34.01 10.19
CA GLU A 310 10.91 33.41 11.41
C GLU A 310 11.95 32.52 12.08
N GLN A 311 12.13 32.71 13.39
CA GLN A 311 13.04 31.90 14.20
C GLN A 311 12.30 30.73 14.86
N PRO A 312 12.93 29.54 14.97
CA PRO A 312 12.33 28.43 15.67
C PRO A 312 12.25 28.71 17.19
N PRO A 313 11.28 28.13 17.93
CA PRO A 313 11.24 28.19 19.38
C PRO A 313 12.54 27.67 20.01
N ALA A 314 12.97 28.27 21.13
CA ALA A 314 14.15 27.80 21.86
C ALA A 314 13.93 26.36 22.39
N ALA A 315 15.00 25.56 22.45
CA ALA A 315 14.90 24.15 22.83
C ALA A 315 14.33 23.96 24.25
N GLU A 316 14.63 24.88 25.17
CA GLU A 316 14.11 24.91 26.55
C GLU A 316 12.62 25.22 26.66
N ASP A 317 12.02 25.84 25.65
CA ASP A 317 10.59 26.20 25.63
C ASP A 317 9.70 25.10 25.03
N LEU A 318 10.31 24.05 24.47
CA LEU A 318 9.56 22.97 23.82
C LEU A 318 8.96 22.02 24.86
N ALA A 319 7.70 21.61 24.63
CA ALA A 319 7.08 20.56 25.41
C ALA A 319 7.81 19.22 25.23
N GLU A 320 7.72 18.34 26.23
CA GLU A 320 8.45 17.05 26.26
C GLU A 320 8.12 16.12 25.09
N ASP A 321 6.94 16.27 24.46
CA ASP A 321 6.48 15.46 23.33
C ASP A 321 6.78 16.10 21.95
N VAL A 322 7.59 17.15 21.92
CA VAL A 322 8.01 17.87 20.71
C VAL A 322 9.47 17.56 20.38
N VAL A 323 9.74 17.27 19.11
CA VAL A 323 11.08 16.91 18.63
C VAL A 323 11.65 18.06 17.81
N ARG A 324 12.82 18.55 18.19
CA ARG A 324 13.61 19.52 17.42
C ARG A 324 14.72 18.80 16.65
N ILE A 325 14.86 19.12 15.37
CA ILE A 325 15.97 18.65 14.53
C ILE A 325 16.67 19.85 13.92
N ASP A 326 17.90 20.10 14.35
CA ASP A 326 18.77 21.13 13.78
C ASP A 326 19.53 20.54 12.58
N ALA A 327 19.06 20.83 11.36
CA ALA A 327 19.74 20.49 10.12
C ALA A 327 20.74 21.60 9.74
N GLU A 328 21.43 21.43 8.61
CA GLU A 328 22.41 22.41 8.12
C GLU A 328 21.74 23.74 7.75
N GLU A 329 20.71 23.70 6.91
CA GLU A 329 20.05 24.91 6.34
C GLU A 329 18.78 25.34 7.10
N TYR A 330 18.21 24.48 7.93
CA TYR A 330 16.93 24.72 8.60
C TYR A 330 16.86 24.02 9.96
N VAL A 331 15.84 24.38 10.73
CA VAL A 331 15.44 23.71 11.97
C VAL A 331 14.02 23.18 11.79
N ASP A 332 13.83 21.88 11.99
CA ASP A 332 12.51 21.26 11.96
C ASP A 332 11.98 21.07 13.40
N ILE A 333 10.74 21.51 13.63
CA ILE A 333 9.98 21.23 14.84
C ILE A 333 8.88 20.23 14.50
N LYS A 334 8.95 19.05 15.10
CA LYS A 334 8.09 17.91 14.81
C LYS A 334 7.18 17.59 15.99
N THR A 335 5.90 17.44 15.70
CA THR A 335 4.85 17.15 16.69
C THR A 335 4.03 15.95 16.23
N CYS A 336 3.29 15.32 17.15
CA CYS A 336 2.34 14.25 16.81
C CYS A 336 0.91 14.68 17.10
N THR A 337 0.09 14.72 16.05
CA THR A 337 -1.36 14.93 16.16
C THR A 337 -2.12 13.61 16.17
N THR A 338 -3.26 13.61 16.87
CA THR A 338 -4.21 12.49 16.93
C THR A 338 -5.59 12.85 16.39
N ASP A 339 -5.81 14.13 16.07
CA ASP A 339 -7.02 14.58 15.38
C ASP A 339 -6.89 14.27 13.88
N ASN A 340 -7.81 13.44 13.38
CA ASN A 340 -7.86 13.03 11.98
C ASN A 340 -8.08 14.20 11.01
N LYS A 341 -8.63 15.31 11.51
CA LYS A 341 -8.95 16.51 10.72
C LYS A 341 -7.91 17.62 10.86
N ALA A 342 -6.98 17.51 11.80
CA ALA A 342 -5.91 18.49 11.93
C ALA A 342 -5.07 18.49 10.65
N MET A 343 -4.68 19.68 10.19
CA MET A 343 -3.73 19.80 9.10
C MET A 343 -2.33 19.44 9.58
N THR A 344 -1.62 18.65 8.78
CA THR A 344 -0.24 18.25 9.02
C THR A 344 0.61 18.66 7.84
N SER A 345 1.85 19.05 8.12
CA SER A 345 2.81 19.53 7.14
C SER A 345 3.98 18.54 7.02
N GLU A 346 4.40 18.29 5.80
CA GLU A 346 5.53 17.44 5.43
C GLU A 346 6.39 18.17 4.41
N TYR A 347 7.70 17.88 4.39
CA TYR A 347 8.63 18.51 3.47
C TYR A 347 9.37 17.47 2.63
N ILE A 348 9.53 17.78 1.35
CA ILE A 348 10.33 17.01 0.39
C ILE A 348 11.26 18.00 -0.29
N ASP A 349 12.55 17.94 0.05
CA ASP A 349 13.50 19.00 -0.30
C ASP A 349 12.96 20.37 0.16
N ASN A 350 12.73 21.28 -0.78
CA ASN A 350 12.17 22.62 -0.56
C ASN A 350 10.65 22.69 -0.72
N PHE A 351 10.00 21.58 -1.13
CA PHE A 351 8.56 21.55 -1.29
C PHE A 351 7.85 21.24 0.03
N VAL A 352 6.77 21.96 0.30
CA VAL A 352 5.89 21.75 1.46
C VAL A 352 4.57 21.14 1.02
N PHE A 353 4.10 20.15 1.78
CA PHE A 353 2.82 19.49 1.57
C PHE A 353 2.00 19.53 2.84
N THR A 354 0.80 20.06 2.74
CA THR A 354 -0.19 20.07 3.82
C THR A 354 -1.35 19.15 3.49
N ASN A 355 -1.73 18.32 4.45
CA ASN A 355 -2.82 17.36 4.29
C ASN A 355 -3.53 17.15 5.64
N PRO A 356 -4.84 16.85 5.67
CA PRO A 356 -5.49 16.38 6.89
C PRO A 356 -4.80 15.13 7.42
N ALA A 357 -4.54 15.04 8.73
CA ALA A 357 -3.74 13.96 9.33
C ALA A 357 -4.29 12.55 9.04
N GLY A 358 -5.61 12.43 8.92
CA GLY A 358 -6.30 11.19 8.58
C GLY A 358 -6.12 10.76 7.12
N SER A 359 -5.85 11.70 6.21
CA SER A 359 -5.69 11.45 4.78
C SER A 359 -4.39 10.68 4.45
N PHE A 360 -4.25 10.28 3.19
CA PHE A 360 -3.06 9.59 2.72
C PHE A 360 -1.96 10.58 2.34
N PHE A 361 -0.77 10.31 2.84
CA PHE A 361 0.50 10.84 2.36
C PHE A 361 1.56 9.78 2.67
N GLN A 362 2.68 9.81 1.95
CA GLN A 362 3.74 8.82 2.12
C GLN A 362 4.19 8.77 3.59
N ASN A 363 4.40 7.55 4.10
CA ASN A 363 4.67 7.33 5.52
C ASN A 363 6.16 7.27 5.85
N ASN A 364 7.03 7.28 4.85
CA ASN A 364 8.48 7.34 5.01
C ASN A 364 8.98 8.56 4.25
N ASN A 365 9.20 9.66 4.96
CA ASN A 365 9.67 10.89 4.32
C ASN A 365 11.14 10.80 3.91
N SER A 366 11.94 9.98 4.61
CA SER A 366 13.39 9.93 4.39
C SER A 366 13.75 9.45 2.98
N ILE A 367 12.93 8.57 2.37
CA ILE A 367 13.16 8.06 1.03
C ILE A 367 12.57 8.97 -0.08
N LEU A 368 11.75 9.97 0.24
CA LEU A 368 11.03 10.74 -0.77
C LEU A 368 11.95 11.55 -1.67
N SER A 369 12.98 12.20 -1.12
CA SER A 369 13.96 12.96 -1.90
C SER A 369 14.71 12.09 -2.93
N PRO A 370 15.38 10.99 -2.55
CA PRO A 370 16.04 10.13 -3.55
C PRO A 370 15.04 9.44 -4.50
N PHE A 371 13.81 9.17 -4.06
CA PHE A 371 12.78 8.58 -4.89
C PHE A 371 12.24 9.53 -5.96
N THR A 372 11.84 10.76 -5.60
CA THR A 372 11.39 11.76 -6.56
C THR A 372 12.53 12.23 -7.45
N GLY A 373 13.77 12.29 -6.92
CA GLY A 373 14.98 12.50 -7.69
C GLY A 373 15.18 11.44 -8.78
N TYR A 374 15.04 10.16 -8.45
CA TYR A 374 15.12 9.09 -9.45
C TYR A 374 14.07 9.20 -10.55
N VAL A 375 12.82 9.54 -10.19
CA VAL A 375 11.76 9.76 -11.18
C VAL A 375 12.10 10.98 -12.04
N ARG A 376 12.55 12.08 -11.44
CA ARG A 376 12.97 13.31 -12.11
C ARG A 376 14.07 13.04 -13.15
N ASP A 377 15.07 12.24 -12.79
CA ASP A 377 16.21 11.92 -13.67
C ASP A 377 15.79 11.07 -14.88
N LEU A 378 14.69 10.32 -14.79
CA LEU A 378 14.23 9.39 -15.82
C LEU A 378 12.89 9.79 -16.46
N ILE A 379 12.29 10.91 -16.09
CA ILE A 379 10.97 11.32 -16.58
C ILE A 379 11.01 11.70 -18.06
N LEU A 380 12.15 12.19 -18.55
CA LEU A 380 12.36 12.53 -19.95
C LEU A 380 13.01 11.35 -20.70
N PRO A 381 12.67 11.14 -21.99
CA PRO A 381 13.29 10.08 -22.78
C PRO A 381 14.80 10.30 -22.98
N PRO A 382 15.63 9.24 -23.00
CA PRO A 382 17.05 9.35 -23.32
C PRO A 382 17.21 9.97 -24.72
N ALA A 383 17.94 11.08 -24.80
CA ALA A 383 18.31 11.86 -26.00
C ALA A 383 17.31 11.70 -27.17
N PRO A 384 16.29 12.58 -27.30
CA PRO A 384 15.33 12.48 -28.37
C PRO A 384 16.03 12.48 -29.73
N ASP A 385 15.52 11.69 -30.67
CA ASP A 385 15.74 11.93 -32.10
C ASP A 385 15.65 13.45 -32.32
N PRO A 386 16.65 14.11 -32.92
CA PRO A 386 16.63 15.56 -33.15
C PRO A 386 15.37 16.04 -33.91
N SER A 387 14.67 15.14 -34.59
CA SER A 387 13.40 15.40 -35.28
C SER A 387 12.15 15.22 -34.41
N ALA A 388 12.25 14.60 -33.23
CA ALA A 388 11.14 14.40 -32.32
C ALA A 388 10.81 15.68 -31.53
N LYS A 389 9.52 15.90 -31.28
CA LYS A 389 9.07 17.01 -30.46
C LYS A 389 9.59 16.85 -29.01
N PRO A 390 10.01 17.94 -28.36
CA PRO A 390 10.40 17.87 -26.96
C PRO A 390 9.18 17.60 -26.09
N VAL A 391 9.35 16.76 -25.08
CA VAL A 391 8.34 16.58 -24.03
C VAL A 391 8.12 17.93 -23.33
N SER A 392 6.87 18.39 -23.32
CA SER A 392 6.45 19.67 -22.75
C SER A 392 5.40 19.52 -21.65
N TYR A 393 4.71 18.38 -21.56
CA TYR A 393 3.55 18.20 -20.70
C TYR A 393 3.66 16.96 -19.79
N LEU A 394 3.14 17.10 -18.57
CA LEU A 394 3.02 16.02 -17.60
C LEU A 394 1.55 15.77 -17.26
N ILE A 395 1.15 14.51 -17.26
CA ILE A 395 -0.09 14.06 -16.64
C ILE A 395 0.28 13.13 -15.49
N ASP A 396 -0.16 13.46 -14.29
CA ASP A 396 -0.01 12.63 -13.09
C ASP A 396 -1.37 12.00 -12.76
N ALA A 397 -1.54 10.73 -13.12
CA ALA A 397 -2.77 9.99 -12.87
C ALA A 397 -2.70 9.28 -11.52
N TYR A 398 -3.80 9.39 -10.76
CA TYR A 398 -3.85 9.04 -9.34
C TYR A 398 -2.97 9.96 -8.48
N SER A 399 -2.97 11.25 -8.80
CA SER A 399 -2.04 12.23 -8.24
C SER A 399 -2.15 12.42 -6.73
N GLY A 400 -3.25 11.98 -6.10
CA GLY A 400 -3.53 12.21 -4.69
C GLY A 400 -3.42 13.70 -4.33
N SER A 401 -2.54 14.03 -3.38
CA SER A 401 -2.26 15.41 -2.96
C SER A 401 -1.17 16.11 -3.75
N GLY A 402 -0.80 15.57 -4.91
CA GLY A 402 0.04 16.22 -5.92
C GLY A 402 1.54 15.97 -5.77
N LEU A 403 1.96 14.84 -5.19
CA LEU A 403 3.38 14.55 -4.95
C LEU A 403 4.24 14.72 -6.22
N PHE A 404 3.95 13.96 -7.27
CA PHE A 404 4.73 14.04 -8.51
C PHE A 404 4.39 15.29 -9.31
N THR A 405 3.10 15.65 -9.40
CA THR A 405 2.67 16.86 -10.11
C THR A 405 3.46 18.10 -9.64
N ILE A 406 3.61 18.29 -8.31
CA ILE A 406 4.30 19.45 -7.72
C ILE A 406 5.82 19.31 -7.80
N THR A 407 6.39 18.16 -7.43
CA THR A 407 7.85 17.99 -7.37
C THR A 407 8.53 17.92 -8.74
N LEU A 408 7.75 17.70 -9.80
CA LEU A 408 8.21 17.65 -11.19
C LEU A 408 7.75 18.85 -12.04
N SER A 409 6.86 19.72 -11.53
CA SER A 409 6.21 20.77 -12.34
C SER A 409 7.19 21.66 -13.10
N GLY A 410 8.29 22.05 -12.44
CA GLY A 410 9.32 22.92 -13.02
C GLY A 410 10.08 22.35 -14.22
N MET A 411 9.84 21.08 -14.60
CA MET A 411 10.41 20.46 -15.79
C MET A 411 9.52 20.58 -17.03
N PHE A 412 8.26 20.98 -16.86
CA PHE A 412 7.24 20.97 -17.91
C PHE A 412 6.67 22.37 -18.11
N LYS A 413 6.11 22.63 -19.29
CA LYS A 413 5.35 23.85 -19.55
C LYS A 413 4.01 23.85 -18.79
N SER A 414 3.41 22.67 -18.63
CA SER A 414 2.17 22.50 -17.88
C SER A 414 2.06 21.05 -17.36
N SER A 415 1.63 20.92 -16.12
CA SER A 415 1.44 19.66 -15.42
C SER A 415 -0.01 19.54 -14.93
N GLN A 416 -0.63 18.39 -15.16
CA GLN A 416 -2.01 18.11 -14.77
C GLN A 416 -2.07 16.91 -13.82
N GLY A 417 -2.42 17.14 -12.56
CA GLY A 417 -2.71 16.08 -11.59
C GLY A 417 -4.18 15.67 -11.63
N ILE A 418 -4.47 14.38 -11.68
CA ILE A 418 -5.84 13.86 -11.78
C ILE A 418 -6.05 12.74 -10.76
N ASP A 419 -7.09 12.88 -9.95
CA ASP A 419 -7.50 11.88 -8.96
C ASP A 419 -9.02 11.86 -8.80
N ILE A 420 -9.58 10.75 -8.35
CA ILE A 420 -11.03 10.64 -8.07
C ILE A 420 -11.39 11.28 -6.72
N ALA A 421 -10.44 11.38 -5.80
CA ALA A 421 -10.65 11.91 -4.46
C ALA A 421 -10.62 13.44 -4.45
N ALA A 422 -11.81 14.06 -4.50
CA ALA A 422 -11.95 15.53 -4.50
C ALA A 422 -11.24 16.22 -3.31
N ASP A 423 -11.24 15.62 -2.12
CA ASP A 423 -10.55 16.15 -0.95
C ASP A 423 -9.02 16.16 -1.14
N SER A 424 -8.46 15.11 -1.76
CA SER A 424 -7.03 15.05 -2.08
C SER A 424 -6.66 16.09 -3.13
N ILE A 425 -7.52 16.30 -4.14
CA ILE A 425 -7.34 17.34 -5.16
C ILE A 425 -7.43 18.75 -4.57
N ALA A 426 -8.29 18.97 -3.57
CA ALA A 426 -8.33 20.24 -2.84
C ALA A 426 -6.99 20.50 -2.12
N SER A 427 -6.47 19.48 -1.41
CA SER A 427 -5.14 19.57 -0.80
C SER A 427 -4.03 19.77 -1.84
N ALA A 428 -4.12 19.14 -3.01
CA ALA A 428 -3.14 19.31 -4.08
C ALA A 428 -3.08 20.76 -4.61
N ARG A 429 -4.24 21.39 -4.81
CA ARG A 429 -4.31 22.82 -5.21
C ARG A 429 -3.73 23.74 -4.14
N ASP A 430 -4.06 23.48 -2.87
CA ASP A 430 -3.49 24.24 -1.76
C ASP A 430 -1.97 24.04 -1.66
N ASN A 431 -1.48 22.82 -1.88
CA ASN A 431 -0.05 22.53 -1.91
C ASN A 431 0.66 23.23 -3.06
N ALA A 432 0.11 23.25 -4.27
CA ALA A 432 0.70 24.01 -5.37
C ALA A 432 0.78 25.52 -5.04
N ARG A 433 -0.27 26.09 -4.43
CA ARG A 433 -0.26 27.47 -3.95
C ARG A 433 0.81 27.71 -2.88
N LEU A 434 0.96 26.80 -1.92
CA LEU A 434 1.98 26.90 -0.86
C LEU A 434 3.41 26.84 -1.41
N ASN A 435 3.60 26.17 -2.53
CA ASN A 435 4.89 26.10 -3.24
C ASN A 435 5.05 27.20 -4.28
N ASN A 436 4.16 28.19 -4.32
CA ASN A 436 4.17 29.31 -5.28
C ASN A 436 4.15 28.87 -6.76
N ILE A 437 3.46 27.78 -7.06
CA ILE A 437 3.34 27.26 -8.44
C ILE A 437 2.06 27.82 -9.07
N PRO A 438 2.15 28.53 -10.21
CA PRO A 438 0.98 29.05 -10.93
C PRO A 438 0.05 27.95 -11.45
N GLU A 439 -1.26 28.26 -11.55
CA GLU A 439 -2.28 27.29 -11.98
C GLU A 439 -2.16 26.91 -13.47
N ASP A 440 -1.60 27.78 -14.30
CA ASP A 440 -1.31 27.50 -15.71
C ASP A 440 -0.13 26.52 -15.90
N GLU A 441 0.82 26.52 -14.96
CA GLU A 441 1.93 25.57 -14.92
C GLU A 441 1.55 24.26 -14.21
N CYS A 442 0.67 24.30 -13.22
CA CYS A 442 0.29 23.13 -12.42
C CYS A 442 -1.18 23.20 -12.00
N SER A 443 -2.01 22.31 -12.55
CA SER A 443 -3.45 22.28 -12.28
C SER A 443 -3.95 20.88 -11.91
N PHE A 444 -5.06 20.82 -11.18
CA PHE A 444 -5.61 19.57 -10.64
C PHE A 444 -7.08 19.37 -10.95
N ILE A 445 -7.45 18.16 -11.35
CA ILE A 445 -8.83 17.80 -11.71
C ILE A 445 -9.29 16.61 -10.88
N ALA A 446 -10.49 16.74 -10.30
CA ALA A 446 -11.19 15.62 -9.69
C ALA A 446 -12.00 14.88 -10.77
N ALA A 447 -11.51 13.74 -11.26
CA ALA A 447 -12.14 12.97 -12.33
C ALA A 447 -11.94 11.46 -12.16
N ASP A 448 -12.87 10.69 -12.73
CA ASP A 448 -12.75 9.23 -12.76
C ASP A 448 -11.78 8.80 -13.87
N ALA A 449 -10.94 7.80 -13.57
CA ALA A 449 -9.94 7.25 -14.48
C ALA A 449 -10.49 6.84 -15.88
N PRO A 450 -11.73 6.30 -16.01
CA PRO A 450 -12.39 6.01 -17.27
C PRO A 450 -12.69 7.21 -18.19
N GLN A 451 -12.59 8.46 -17.70
CA GLN A 451 -12.83 9.68 -18.48
C GLN A 451 -11.60 10.59 -18.52
N LEU A 452 -10.43 10.10 -18.05
CA LEU A 452 -9.25 10.90 -17.77
C LEU A 452 -8.74 11.66 -19.00
N PHE A 453 -8.69 11.01 -20.16
CA PHE A 453 -8.13 11.60 -21.38
C PHE A 453 -9.16 12.35 -22.24
N LYS A 454 -10.45 12.34 -21.88
CA LYS A 454 -11.49 13.01 -22.69
C LYS A 454 -11.39 14.53 -22.69
N HIS A 455 -10.74 15.08 -21.68
CA HIS A 455 -10.61 16.53 -21.47
C HIS A 455 -9.15 17.01 -21.49
N VAL A 456 -8.20 16.12 -21.81
CA VAL A 456 -6.78 16.47 -21.90
C VAL A 456 -6.52 17.13 -23.25
N ALA A 457 -6.04 18.37 -23.23
CA ALA A 457 -5.71 19.14 -24.43
C ALA A 457 -4.25 18.98 -24.88
N TYR A 458 -3.47 18.11 -24.23
CA TYR A 458 -2.05 17.92 -24.52
C TYR A 458 -1.82 17.00 -25.73
N ASP A 459 -0.79 17.32 -26.52
CA ASP A 459 -0.30 16.45 -27.59
C ASP A 459 0.41 15.24 -26.98
N ALA A 460 -0.02 14.03 -27.34
CA ALA A 460 0.55 12.79 -26.84
C ALA A 460 2.05 12.65 -27.13
N ASP A 461 2.53 13.19 -28.25
CA ASP A 461 3.94 13.17 -28.65
C ASP A 461 4.83 14.04 -27.75
N GLU A 462 4.23 15.01 -27.05
CA GLU A 462 4.89 15.94 -26.13
C GLU A 462 4.57 15.63 -24.67
N THR A 463 3.87 14.53 -24.38
CA THR A 463 3.34 14.22 -23.04
C THR A 463 4.00 13.00 -22.40
N VAL A 464 4.28 13.12 -21.10
CA VAL A 464 4.62 11.99 -20.23
C VAL A 464 3.50 11.76 -19.23
N VAL A 465 3.22 10.49 -18.95
CA VAL A 465 2.24 10.09 -17.92
C VAL A 465 2.95 9.42 -16.75
N VAL A 466 2.75 9.95 -15.55
CA VAL A 466 3.08 9.26 -14.29
C VAL A 466 1.82 8.55 -13.79
N LEU A 467 1.97 7.29 -13.37
CA LEU A 467 0.90 6.47 -12.80
C LEU A 467 1.27 6.09 -11.37
N ASP A 468 0.44 6.40 -10.37
CA ASP A 468 0.56 5.85 -9.00
C ASP A 468 -0.76 5.21 -8.52
N PRO A 469 -1.24 4.14 -9.17
CA PRO A 469 -2.53 3.55 -8.89
C PRO A 469 -2.59 2.88 -7.50
N PRO A 470 -3.81 2.64 -6.96
CA PRO A 470 -3.98 1.86 -5.75
C PRO A 470 -3.46 0.42 -5.90
N ARG A 471 -3.34 -0.32 -4.78
CA ARG A 471 -2.78 -1.71 -4.75
C ARG A 471 -3.35 -2.69 -5.78
N LYS A 472 -4.58 -2.48 -6.26
CA LYS A 472 -5.24 -3.31 -7.29
C LYS A 472 -4.71 -3.06 -8.72
N GLY A 473 -3.85 -2.07 -8.90
CA GLY A 473 -3.37 -1.59 -10.20
C GLY A 473 -4.40 -0.73 -10.95
N CYS A 474 -4.11 -0.47 -12.22
CA CYS A 474 -5.01 0.18 -13.15
C CYS A 474 -6.17 -0.75 -13.54
N ASP A 475 -7.32 -0.17 -13.87
CA ASP A 475 -8.39 -0.93 -14.50
C ASP A 475 -8.23 -0.99 -16.03
N ALA A 476 -8.91 -1.94 -16.66
CA ALA A 476 -8.85 -2.17 -18.10
C ALA A 476 -9.30 -0.94 -18.91
N SER A 477 -10.25 -0.15 -18.40
CA SER A 477 -10.73 1.05 -19.08
C SER A 477 -9.66 2.14 -19.09
N PHE A 478 -8.95 2.31 -17.98
CA PHE A 478 -7.83 3.25 -17.88
C PHE A 478 -6.68 2.84 -18.82
N LEU A 479 -6.25 1.58 -18.77
CA LEU A 479 -5.17 1.08 -19.64
C LEU A 479 -5.52 1.22 -21.13
N GLY A 480 -6.78 0.96 -21.50
CA GLY A 480 -7.26 1.15 -22.87
C GLY A 480 -7.20 2.60 -23.33
N GLN A 481 -7.65 3.55 -22.50
CA GLN A 481 -7.53 4.96 -22.83
C GLN A 481 -6.08 5.44 -22.86
N LEU A 482 -5.21 4.94 -21.97
CA LEU A 482 -3.79 5.29 -21.97
C LEU A 482 -3.10 4.84 -23.26
N LEU A 483 -3.42 3.63 -23.74
CA LEU A 483 -2.94 3.13 -25.03
C LEU A 483 -3.51 3.93 -26.22
N GLN A 484 -4.78 4.35 -26.12
CA GLN A 484 -5.42 5.20 -27.12
C GLN A 484 -4.83 6.62 -27.17
N PHE A 485 -4.55 7.22 -26.01
CA PHE A 485 -3.88 8.51 -25.92
C PHE A 485 -2.43 8.39 -26.39
N GLY A 486 -1.73 7.34 -25.95
CA GLY A 486 -0.40 6.99 -26.40
C GLY A 486 0.67 8.03 -26.09
N PRO A 487 0.85 8.44 -24.82
CA PRO A 487 1.90 9.39 -24.44
C PRO A 487 3.29 8.88 -24.83
N ARG A 488 4.23 9.80 -25.04
CA ARG A 488 5.61 9.48 -25.44
C ARG A 488 6.32 8.56 -24.43
N ARG A 489 6.01 8.71 -23.14
CA ARG A 489 6.61 7.93 -22.05
C ARG A 489 5.62 7.71 -20.92
N VAL A 490 5.76 6.60 -20.22
CA VAL A 490 4.97 6.28 -19.01
C VAL A 490 5.93 5.90 -17.88
N ILE A 491 5.78 6.56 -16.73
CA ILE A 491 6.43 6.16 -15.48
C ILE A 491 5.37 5.52 -14.60
N TYR A 492 5.50 4.23 -14.37
CA TYR A 492 4.57 3.48 -13.53
C TYR A 492 5.19 3.29 -12.15
N VAL A 493 4.62 3.95 -11.14
CA VAL A 493 4.91 3.79 -9.72
C VAL A 493 3.89 2.85 -9.09
N SER A 494 4.30 1.95 -8.19
CA SER A 494 3.35 1.06 -7.52
C SER A 494 3.82 0.54 -6.17
N CYS A 495 2.92 0.51 -5.20
CA CYS A 495 3.11 -0.23 -3.94
C CYS A 495 2.74 -1.73 -4.04
N ASN A 496 2.36 -2.23 -5.22
CA ASN A 496 2.15 -3.65 -5.50
C ASN A 496 2.78 -4.02 -6.84
N VAL A 497 4.02 -4.52 -6.80
CA VAL A 497 4.79 -4.88 -8.00
C VAL A 497 4.16 -6.01 -8.82
N HIS A 498 3.26 -6.82 -8.24
CA HIS A 498 2.57 -7.90 -8.96
C HIS A 498 1.47 -7.36 -9.89
N THR A 499 0.68 -6.39 -9.43
CA THR A 499 -0.31 -5.72 -10.29
C THR A 499 0.36 -4.76 -11.26
N GLN A 500 1.47 -4.10 -10.86
CA GLN A 500 2.32 -3.36 -11.79
C GLN A 500 2.83 -4.27 -12.92
N ALA A 501 3.38 -5.44 -12.63
CA ALA A 501 3.87 -6.36 -13.65
C ALA A 501 2.76 -6.75 -14.65
N ARG A 502 1.56 -7.05 -14.16
CA ARG A 502 0.37 -7.31 -14.99
C ARG A 502 0.06 -6.14 -15.93
N ASP A 503 -0.01 -4.94 -15.38
CA ASP A 503 -0.42 -3.73 -16.11
C ASP A 503 0.66 -3.29 -17.11
N VAL A 504 1.94 -3.36 -16.74
CA VAL A 504 3.06 -3.17 -17.66
C VAL A 504 3.02 -4.20 -18.78
N GLY A 505 2.71 -5.46 -18.49
CA GLY A 505 2.50 -6.49 -19.51
C GLY A 505 1.45 -6.12 -20.56
N VAL A 506 0.34 -5.51 -20.12
CA VAL A 506 -0.72 -5.00 -21.01
C VAL A 506 -0.18 -3.86 -21.90
N LEU A 507 0.57 -2.92 -21.33
CA LEU A 507 1.14 -1.80 -22.07
C LEU A 507 2.19 -2.24 -23.10
N VAL A 508 3.00 -3.25 -22.78
CA VAL A 508 4.00 -3.82 -23.68
C VAL A 508 3.36 -4.60 -24.83
N ARG A 509 2.30 -5.37 -24.57
CA ARG A 509 1.55 -6.04 -25.65
C ARG A 509 0.73 -5.08 -26.50
N GLY A 510 0.40 -3.89 -25.96
CA GLY A 510 -0.40 -2.88 -26.65
C GLY A 510 -1.86 -3.30 -26.84
N GLU A 511 -2.40 -4.15 -25.96
CA GLU A 511 -3.77 -4.65 -26.07
C GLU A 511 -4.39 -4.97 -24.71
N VAL A 512 -5.65 -4.57 -24.54
CA VAL A 512 -6.44 -4.81 -23.33
C VAL A 512 -7.57 -5.79 -23.66
N GLU A 513 -7.60 -6.92 -22.96
CA GLU A 513 -8.60 -7.95 -23.20
C GLU A 513 -10.02 -7.43 -22.94
N GLY A 514 -10.93 -7.62 -23.91
CA GLY A 514 -12.34 -7.27 -23.76
C GLY A 514 -12.63 -5.75 -23.71
N TRP A 515 -11.65 -4.91 -24.00
CA TRP A 515 -11.82 -3.48 -24.23
C TRP A 515 -11.87 -3.20 -25.74
N LYS A 516 -12.74 -2.27 -26.14
CA LYS A 516 -12.82 -1.77 -27.50
C LYS A 516 -12.75 -0.23 -27.44
N PRO A 517 -12.04 0.42 -28.36
CA PRO A 517 -12.08 1.88 -28.49
C PRO A 517 -13.52 2.36 -28.68
N GLU A 518 -13.81 3.60 -28.27
CA GLU A 518 -15.11 4.24 -28.57
C GLU A 518 -15.34 4.30 -30.10
N GLU A 519 -16.60 4.14 -30.53
CA GLU A 519 -16.97 4.21 -31.96
C GLU A 519 -16.58 5.57 -32.54
N GLY A 520 -15.80 5.56 -33.63
CA GLY A 520 -15.30 6.77 -34.27
C GLY A 520 -13.95 7.28 -33.74
N ALA A 521 -13.34 6.59 -32.76
CA ALA A 521 -11.93 6.78 -32.48
C ALA A 521 -11.13 6.55 -33.79
N PRO A 522 -10.16 7.42 -34.13
CA PRO A 522 -9.32 7.20 -35.30
C PRO A 522 -8.79 5.77 -35.23
N SER A 523 -8.80 5.05 -36.37
CA SER A 523 -8.13 3.76 -36.51
C SER A 523 -6.63 3.98 -36.35
N GLY A 524 -6.22 4.20 -35.10
CA GLY A 524 -4.90 4.66 -34.72
C GLY A 524 -3.92 3.51 -34.68
N LYS A 525 -2.65 3.87 -34.92
CA LYS A 525 -1.44 3.10 -34.68
C LYS A 525 -1.59 2.23 -33.42
N LYS A 526 -1.25 0.93 -33.48
CA LYS A 526 -1.30 0.05 -32.29
C LYS A 526 -0.20 0.51 -31.33
N THR A 527 -0.53 1.42 -30.41
CA THR A 527 0.42 1.88 -29.39
C THR A 527 0.86 0.71 -28.54
N ARG A 528 2.16 0.57 -28.36
CA ARG A 528 2.78 -0.34 -27.40
C ARG A 528 3.99 0.34 -26.78
N TYR A 529 4.50 -0.24 -25.71
CA TYR A 529 5.65 0.28 -24.99
C TYR A 529 6.77 -0.76 -24.87
N ASP A 530 8.01 -0.29 -24.87
CA ASP A 530 9.16 -1.07 -24.42
C ASP A 530 9.52 -0.66 -22.98
N ILE A 531 9.99 -1.63 -22.20
CA ILE A 531 10.43 -1.39 -20.82
C ILE A 531 11.89 -0.93 -20.86
N GLU A 532 12.14 0.31 -20.46
CA GLU A 532 13.50 0.85 -20.33
C GLU A 532 14.18 0.32 -19.06
N SER A 533 13.49 0.43 -17.92
CA SER A 533 14.04 -0.02 -16.64
C SER A 533 12.95 -0.36 -15.65
N ILE A 534 13.28 -1.24 -14.69
CA ILE A 534 12.45 -1.58 -13.55
C ILE A 534 13.33 -1.58 -12.30
N ARG A 535 12.88 -0.95 -11.23
CA ARG A 535 13.59 -0.87 -9.95
C ARG A 535 12.63 -0.94 -8.76
N GLY A 536 13.06 -1.60 -7.69
CA GLY A 536 12.39 -1.55 -6.39
C GLY A 536 12.91 -0.41 -5.50
N PHE A 537 12.07 0.09 -4.61
CA PHE A 537 12.39 1.06 -3.57
C PHE A 537 11.90 0.50 -2.24
N ASP A 538 12.67 0.72 -1.18
CA ASP A 538 12.32 0.28 0.15
C ASP A 538 11.67 1.40 0.96
N PHE A 539 10.37 1.70 0.77
CA PHE A 539 9.69 2.65 1.67
C PHE A 539 9.43 2.09 3.05
N PHE A 540 9.46 0.76 3.20
CA PHE A 540 9.12 0.08 4.43
C PHE A 540 10.21 -0.91 4.87
N PRO A 541 11.37 -0.41 5.33
CA PRO A 541 12.42 -1.26 5.90
C PRO A 541 11.87 -2.13 7.02
N GLN A 542 12.52 -3.29 7.22
CA GLN A 542 12.09 -4.35 8.14
C GLN A 542 10.81 -5.10 7.71
N THR A 543 10.25 -4.79 6.54
CA THR A 543 9.03 -5.43 6.01
C THR A 543 9.22 -6.02 4.61
N GLY A 544 8.31 -6.90 4.22
CA GLY A 544 8.23 -7.48 2.86
C GLY A 544 7.77 -6.54 1.75
N HIS A 545 7.35 -5.30 2.06
CA HIS A 545 6.82 -4.39 1.05
C HIS A 545 7.95 -3.81 0.18
N VAL A 546 7.68 -3.65 -1.11
CA VAL A 546 8.55 -3.00 -2.08
C VAL A 546 7.72 -2.14 -3.02
N GLU A 547 8.16 -0.92 -3.22
CA GLU A 547 7.59 0.01 -4.19
C GLU A 547 8.33 -0.14 -5.51
N GLY A 548 7.62 -0.41 -6.60
CA GLY A 548 8.22 -0.55 -7.93
C GLY A 548 8.11 0.74 -8.73
N VAL A 549 9.16 1.05 -9.50
CA VAL A 549 9.11 2.03 -10.59
C VAL A 549 9.47 1.31 -11.89
N ALA A 550 8.58 1.36 -12.87
CA ALA A 550 8.83 0.90 -14.23
C ALA A 550 8.79 2.10 -15.18
N VAL A 551 9.81 2.20 -16.03
CA VAL A 551 9.98 3.28 -17.00
C VAL A 551 9.72 2.70 -18.38
N LEU A 552 8.73 3.25 -19.09
CA LEU A 552 8.24 2.72 -20.36
C LEU A 552 8.35 3.76 -21.47
N ASN A 553 8.87 3.36 -22.62
CA ASN A 553 8.94 4.19 -23.83
C ASN A 553 7.93 3.74 -24.85
N ARG A 554 7.21 4.69 -25.45
CA ARG A 554 6.34 4.36 -26.58
C ARG A 554 7.21 3.86 -27.74
N VAL A 555 6.81 2.75 -28.34
CA VAL A 555 7.49 2.22 -29.51
C VAL A 555 7.05 3.01 -30.74
N GLU A 556 8.01 3.64 -31.40
CA GLU A 556 7.78 4.32 -32.67
C GLU A 556 7.80 3.27 -33.80
N GLU A 557 6.67 3.11 -34.51
CA GLU A 557 6.61 2.29 -35.74
C GLU A 557 7.01 3.07 -36.98
#